data_AF-A0A1C7W9J3-F1
#
_entry.id   AF-A0A1C7W9J3-F1
#
_cell.length_a   1.000
_cell.length_b   1.000
_cell.length_c   1.000
_cell.angle_alpha   90.00
_cell.angle_beta   90.00
_cell.angle_gamma   90.00
#
_symmetry.space_group_name_H-M   'P 1'
#
loop_
_entity.id
_entity.type
_entity.pdbx_description
1 polymer ?
#
loop_
_entity_poly.entity_id
_entity_poly.type
_entity_poly.pdbx_seq_one_letter_code
_entity_poly.pdbx_strand_id
1 'polypeptide(L)'
;MKKLLVRLIPDHIYQALETAANRAERSMEGHARYVLTQSVENQRAISGGERYQSEISDRLNQVLPAVNKVRTGPALTPAKVAEQLGHHDAVATENWFTGNAVPGFSDLNNLSELFGCSARWLKFGEQAPFPMNSQARINWKGGNAADVDALLAPDSKGNPVSYIRIIRLSNDAGNILILREFKDTLTTDFFYTNLHLSEEIGNGGFHDLADFLVILQELYSRYIKGGFSVKSYNLRENDLTYHYREGHYHPLYLIKHGCQESVWWEDIWHAEMLERRGQKGGYFWEGDSALIDRLHRHLSEKKRLKSIDELEIEQLGLPD
;
A
#
# COMPACT_ATOMS: atom_id res chain seq x y z
N MET A 1 17.59 -35.72 29.15
CA MET A 1 16.28 -35.07 28.90
C MET A 1 16.45 -33.56 28.98
N LYS A 2 16.01 -32.81 27.97
CA LYS A 2 15.94 -31.34 28.06
C LYS A 2 14.67 -30.95 28.84
N LYS A 3 14.75 -29.93 29.69
CA LYS A 3 13.61 -29.44 30.48
C LYS A 3 13.07 -28.15 29.85
N LEU A 4 11.76 -28.08 29.68
CA LEU A 4 11.04 -26.87 29.26
C LEU A 4 10.27 -26.34 30.46
N LEU A 5 10.36 -25.04 30.71
CA LEU A 5 9.66 -24.38 31.82
C LEU A 5 8.81 -23.26 31.23
N VAL A 6 7.49 -23.43 31.27
CA VAL A 6 6.51 -22.48 30.74
C VAL A 6 5.96 -21.66 31.91
N ARG A 7 5.89 -20.33 31.76
CA ARG A 7 5.39 -19.40 32.79
C ARG A 7 4.31 -18.51 32.19
N LEU A 8 3.48 -17.90 33.05
CA LEU A 8 2.46 -16.91 32.67
C LEU A 8 1.40 -17.46 31.69
N ILE A 9 0.94 -18.69 31.91
CA ILE A 9 -0.19 -19.27 31.16
C ILE A 9 -1.47 -18.55 31.62
N PRO A 10 -2.29 -17.99 30.71
CA PRO A 10 -3.56 -17.36 31.08
C PRO A 10 -4.48 -18.33 31.82
N ASP A 11 -5.18 -17.86 32.86
CA ASP A 11 -5.98 -18.71 33.75
C ASP A 11 -7.02 -19.57 33.02
N HIS A 12 -7.69 -19.00 32.01
CA HIS A 12 -8.67 -19.73 31.21
C HIS A 12 -8.06 -20.90 30.41
N ILE A 13 -6.83 -20.75 29.93
CA ILE A 13 -6.09 -21.81 29.24
C ILE A 13 -5.63 -22.88 30.22
N TYR A 14 -5.17 -22.46 31.41
CA TYR A 14 -4.77 -23.39 32.46
C TYR A 14 -5.94 -24.27 32.93
N GLN A 15 -7.10 -23.66 33.17
CA GLN A 15 -8.34 -24.36 33.56
C GLN A 15 -8.83 -25.32 32.47
N ALA A 16 -8.75 -24.91 31.20
CA ALA A 16 -9.10 -25.78 30.07
C ALA A 16 -8.16 -26.99 29.99
N LEU A 17 -6.86 -26.77 30.19
CA LEU A 17 -5.84 -27.83 30.17
C LEU A 17 -6.03 -28.80 31.35
N GLU A 18 -6.34 -28.30 32.55
CA GLU A 18 -6.63 -29.12 33.73
C GLU A 18 -7.89 -29.97 33.53
N THR A 19 -8.95 -29.37 32.99
CA THR A 19 -10.18 -30.09 32.66
C THR A 19 -9.94 -31.20 31.64
N ALA A 20 -9.13 -30.94 30.60
CA ALA A 20 -8.76 -31.93 29.60
C ALA A 20 -7.88 -33.04 30.19
N ALA A 21 -6.92 -32.69 31.06
CA ALA A 21 -6.07 -33.65 31.76
C ALA A 21 -6.88 -34.61 32.65
N ASN A 22 -7.83 -34.08 33.40
CA ASN A 22 -8.73 -34.86 34.26
C ASN A 22 -9.61 -35.82 33.45
N ARG A 23 -10.22 -35.34 32.36
CA ARG A 23 -11.00 -36.20 31.43
C ARG A 23 -10.16 -37.31 30.81
N ALA A 24 -8.88 -37.03 30.60
CA ALA A 24 -7.94 -37.93 29.95
C ALA A 24 -7.19 -38.82 30.96
N GLU A 25 -7.56 -38.77 32.25
CA GLU A 25 -6.94 -39.49 33.38
C GLU A 25 -5.42 -39.34 33.46
N ARG A 26 -4.91 -38.13 33.19
CA ARG A 26 -3.48 -37.82 33.18
C ARG A 26 -3.16 -36.71 34.16
N SER A 27 -1.92 -36.69 34.67
CA SER A 27 -1.41 -35.52 35.39
C SER A 27 -1.37 -34.31 34.45
N MET A 28 -1.51 -33.10 34.99
CA MET A 28 -1.50 -31.87 34.19
C MET A 28 -0.19 -31.72 33.39
N GLU A 29 0.96 -32.02 34.00
CA GLU A 29 2.25 -32.05 33.30
C GLU A 29 2.30 -33.17 32.24
N GLY A 30 1.76 -34.35 32.53
CA GLY A 30 1.70 -35.47 31.59
C GLY A 30 0.82 -35.18 30.38
N HIS A 31 -0.33 -34.53 30.59
CA HIS A 31 -1.23 -34.10 29.52
C HIS A 31 -0.62 -32.96 28.70
N ALA A 32 0.03 -31.98 29.34
CA ALA A 32 0.75 -30.91 28.65
C ALA A 32 1.86 -31.48 27.74
N ARG A 33 2.65 -32.43 28.24
CA ARG A 33 3.66 -33.14 27.45
C ARG A 33 3.04 -33.90 26.28
N TYR A 34 1.94 -34.62 26.52
CA TYR A 34 1.23 -35.34 25.46
C TYR A 34 0.73 -34.39 24.37
N VAL A 35 0.07 -33.28 24.72
CA VAL A 35 -0.41 -32.27 23.76
C VAL A 35 0.75 -31.65 22.98
N LEU A 36 1.87 -31.33 23.65
CA LEU A 36 3.07 -30.80 22.99
C LEU A 36 3.70 -31.83 22.05
N THR A 37 3.83 -33.08 22.49
CA THR A 37 4.35 -34.18 21.67
C THR A 37 3.46 -34.42 20.46
N GLN A 38 2.14 -34.51 20.64
CA GLN A 38 1.19 -34.68 19.54
C GLN A 38 1.15 -33.47 18.62
N SER A 39 1.30 -32.24 19.14
CA SER A 39 1.40 -31.04 18.30
C SER A 39 2.65 -31.10 17.41
N VAL A 40 3.80 -31.50 17.96
CA VAL A 40 5.07 -31.63 17.22
C VAL A 40 5.06 -32.83 16.27
N GLU A 41 4.46 -33.96 16.67
CA GLU A 41 4.33 -35.17 15.86
C GLU A 41 3.30 -34.99 14.75
N ASN A 42 2.18 -34.33 15.01
CA ASN A 42 1.19 -33.95 13.99
C ASN A 42 1.83 -32.96 13.01
N GLN A 43 2.60 -31.97 13.45
CA GLN A 43 3.38 -31.12 12.54
C GLN A 43 4.36 -31.89 11.64
N ARG A 44 4.86 -33.05 12.09
CA ARG A 44 5.70 -33.95 11.28
C ARG A 44 4.89 -34.90 10.39
N ALA A 45 3.61 -35.11 10.68
CA ALA A 45 2.71 -36.05 9.99
C ALA A 45 1.70 -35.37 9.04
N ILE A 46 1.56 -34.03 9.09
CA ILE A 46 0.75 -33.25 8.16
C ILE A 46 1.27 -33.49 6.74
N SER A 47 0.39 -34.02 5.88
CA SER A 47 0.68 -34.17 4.46
C SER A 47 0.94 -32.82 3.81
N GLY A 48 1.67 -32.79 2.68
CA GLY A 48 1.91 -31.54 1.95
C GLY A 48 0.61 -30.81 1.57
N GLY A 49 -0.48 -31.56 1.34
CA GLY A 49 -1.80 -31.01 1.04
C GLY A 49 -2.46 -30.32 2.24
N GLU A 50 -2.47 -30.97 3.41
CA GLU A 50 -3.02 -30.39 4.64
C GLU A 50 -2.25 -29.14 5.08
N ARG A 51 -0.92 -29.15 4.91
CA ARG A 51 -0.09 -27.96 5.16
C ARG A 51 -0.48 -26.82 4.23
N TYR A 52 -0.57 -27.09 2.92
CA TYR A 52 -0.95 -26.09 1.93
C TYR A 52 -2.34 -25.48 2.24
N GLN A 53 -3.29 -26.34 2.63
CA GLN A 53 -4.64 -25.94 3.01
C GLN A 53 -4.67 -25.02 4.22
N SER A 54 -3.93 -25.36 5.29
CA SER A 54 -3.80 -24.50 6.47
C SER A 54 -3.19 -23.15 6.09
N GLU A 55 -2.10 -23.16 5.33
CA GLU A 55 -1.40 -21.93 4.93
C GLU A 55 -2.27 -21.00 4.07
N ILE A 56 -3.12 -21.54 3.19
CA ILE A 56 -4.07 -20.75 2.40
C ILE A 56 -5.14 -20.14 3.31
N SER A 57 -5.72 -20.93 4.21
CA SER A 57 -6.70 -20.45 5.18
C SER A 57 -6.13 -19.32 6.05
N ASP A 58 -4.90 -19.47 6.54
CA ASP A 58 -4.22 -18.45 7.36
C ASP A 58 -4.04 -17.15 6.57
N ARG A 59 -3.59 -17.22 5.31
CA ARG A 59 -3.45 -16.04 4.44
C ARG A 59 -4.79 -15.35 4.16
N LEU A 60 -5.85 -16.12 3.93
CA LEU A 60 -7.21 -15.57 3.76
C LEU A 60 -7.68 -14.84 5.02
N ASN A 61 -7.48 -15.46 6.19
CA ASN A 61 -7.83 -14.87 7.48
C ASN A 61 -6.92 -13.68 7.86
N GLN A 62 -5.71 -13.60 7.32
CA GLN A 62 -4.85 -12.44 7.46
C GLN A 62 -5.32 -11.26 6.60
N VAL A 63 -5.65 -11.50 5.32
CA VAL A 63 -5.93 -10.42 4.37
C VAL A 63 -7.34 -9.84 4.51
N LEU A 64 -8.35 -10.66 4.82
CA LEU A 64 -9.74 -10.21 4.89
C LEU A 64 -9.95 -9.09 5.95
N PRO A 65 -9.43 -9.19 7.18
CA PRO A 65 -9.51 -8.09 8.14
C PRO A 65 -8.76 -6.84 7.68
N ALA A 66 -7.61 -6.99 7.02
CA ALA A 66 -6.84 -5.85 6.50
C ALA A 66 -7.61 -5.09 5.41
N VAL A 67 -8.27 -5.83 4.51
CA VAL A 67 -9.16 -5.28 3.47
C VAL A 67 -10.35 -4.56 4.08
N ASN A 68 -10.99 -5.16 5.09
CA ASN A 68 -12.15 -4.57 5.76
C ASN A 68 -11.84 -3.24 6.46
N LYS A 69 -10.58 -2.97 6.85
CA LYS A 69 -10.17 -1.67 7.40
C LYS A 69 -10.14 -0.56 6.34
N VAL A 70 -9.92 -0.90 5.08
CA VAL A 70 -9.72 0.09 4.00
C VAL A 70 -10.92 0.25 3.08
N ARG A 71 -11.75 -0.79 2.95
CA ARG A 71 -12.96 -0.75 2.12
C ARG A 71 -13.95 0.33 2.60
N THR A 72 -14.68 0.92 1.67
CA THR A 72 -15.73 1.94 1.95
C THR A 72 -17.11 1.32 2.16
N GLY A 73 -17.40 0.18 1.53
CA GLY A 73 -18.66 -0.55 1.70
C GLY A 73 -18.69 -1.44 2.95
N PRO A 74 -19.80 -2.18 3.17
CA PRO A 74 -19.96 -3.08 4.31
C PRO A 74 -18.79 -4.06 4.51
N ALA A 75 -18.44 -4.41 5.74
CA ALA A 75 -17.42 -5.43 5.96
C ALA A 75 -17.74 -6.73 5.18
N LEU A 76 -16.74 -7.25 4.48
CA LEU A 76 -16.76 -8.54 3.82
C LEU A 76 -16.70 -9.64 4.87
N THR A 77 -17.59 -10.61 4.70
CA THR A 77 -17.57 -11.90 5.39
C THR A 77 -17.35 -12.98 4.33
N PRO A 78 -16.95 -14.23 4.69
CA PRO A 78 -16.81 -15.30 3.71
C PRO A 78 -18.07 -15.49 2.84
N ALA A 79 -19.27 -15.41 3.43
CA ALA A 79 -20.52 -15.42 2.67
C ALA A 79 -20.66 -14.27 1.63
N LYS A 80 -20.25 -13.04 1.96
CA LYS A 80 -20.28 -11.92 1.00
C LYS A 80 -19.20 -12.06 -0.08
N VAL A 81 -18.07 -12.67 0.27
CA VAL A 81 -17.02 -12.99 -0.70
C VAL A 81 -17.58 -14.00 -1.72
N ALA A 82 -18.30 -15.03 -1.26
CA ALA A 82 -18.94 -15.98 -2.17
C ALA A 82 -19.91 -15.31 -3.15
N GLU A 83 -20.77 -14.40 -2.66
CA GLU A 83 -21.69 -13.62 -3.48
C GLU A 83 -20.94 -12.77 -4.52
N GLN A 84 -19.86 -12.08 -4.12
CA GLN A 84 -19.06 -11.25 -5.04
C GLN A 84 -18.29 -12.06 -6.09
N LEU A 85 -17.96 -13.31 -5.78
CA LEU A 85 -17.36 -14.25 -6.73
C LEU A 85 -18.40 -14.93 -7.63
N GLY A 86 -19.70 -14.66 -7.42
CA GLY A 86 -20.78 -15.24 -8.21
C GLY A 86 -21.10 -16.69 -7.86
N HIS A 87 -20.73 -17.15 -6.65
CA HIS A 87 -21.11 -18.48 -6.17
C HIS A 87 -22.59 -18.51 -5.78
N HIS A 88 -23.22 -19.68 -5.98
CA HIS A 88 -24.63 -19.90 -5.64
C HIS A 88 -24.89 -19.90 -4.12
N ASP A 89 -23.91 -20.34 -3.33
CA ASP A 89 -23.98 -20.38 -1.87
C ASP A 89 -22.62 -20.06 -1.24
N ALA A 90 -22.63 -19.88 0.09
CA ALA A 90 -21.45 -19.52 0.88
C ALA A 90 -20.57 -20.71 1.28
N VAL A 91 -21.02 -21.96 1.10
CA VAL A 91 -20.44 -23.14 1.75
C VAL A 91 -18.99 -23.33 1.36
N ALA A 92 -18.68 -23.21 0.07
CA ALA A 92 -17.31 -23.34 -0.44
C ALA A 92 -16.38 -22.30 0.21
N THR A 93 -16.78 -21.02 0.20
CA THR A 93 -15.97 -19.95 0.74
C THR A 93 -15.83 -20.04 2.26
N GLU A 94 -16.87 -20.36 3.02
CA GLU A 94 -16.77 -20.63 4.46
C GLU A 94 -15.77 -21.77 4.75
N ASN A 95 -15.77 -22.82 3.94
CA ASN A 95 -14.81 -23.93 4.06
C ASN A 95 -13.38 -23.50 3.73
N TRP A 96 -13.17 -22.52 2.83
CA TRP A 96 -11.84 -21.97 2.56
C TRP A 96 -11.26 -21.22 3.75
N PHE A 97 -12.07 -20.39 4.42
CA PHE A 97 -11.66 -19.61 5.58
C PHE A 97 -11.55 -20.43 6.87
N THR A 98 -12.22 -21.59 6.95
CA THR A 98 -12.07 -22.53 8.09
C THR A 98 -10.99 -23.57 7.86
N GLY A 99 -10.35 -23.58 6.68
CA GLY A 99 -9.34 -24.56 6.33
C GLY A 99 -9.90 -25.97 6.14
N ASN A 100 -11.18 -26.11 5.78
CA ASN A 100 -11.84 -27.38 5.46
C ASN A 100 -11.83 -27.68 3.95
N ALA A 101 -11.56 -26.68 3.11
CA ALA A 101 -11.38 -26.84 1.67
C ALA A 101 -10.32 -25.85 1.16
N VAL A 102 -9.81 -26.09 -0.06
CA VAL A 102 -8.86 -25.21 -0.74
C VAL A 102 -9.51 -24.61 -1.98
N PRO A 103 -9.48 -23.28 -2.18
CA PRO A 103 -9.93 -22.67 -3.41
C PRO A 103 -9.04 -23.08 -4.59
N GLY A 104 -9.61 -23.20 -5.79
CA GLY A 104 -8.83 -23.44 -6.99
C GLY A 104 -7.94 -22.24 -7.35
N PHE A 105 -6.95 -22.41 -8.23
CA PHE A 105 -6.09 -21.30 -8.64
C PHE A 105 -6.83 -20.15 -9.35
N SER A 106 -7.97 -20.45 -9.98
CA SER A 106 -8.86 -19.43 -10.56
C SER A 106 -9.52 -18.61 -9.46
N ASP A 107 -10.09 -19.27 -8.45
CA ASP A 107 -10.71 -18.59 -7.31
C ASP A 107 -9.68 -17.79 -6.52
N LEU A 108 -8.48 -18.30 -6.33
CA LEU A 108 -7.38 -17.57 -5.70
C LEU A 108 -6.97 -16.31 -6.49
N ASN A 109 -7.06 -16.33 -7.83
CA ASN A 109 -6.86 -15.11 -8.62
C ASN A 109 -8.00 -14.11 -8.39
N ASN A 110 -9.25 -14.57 -8.47
CA ASN A 110 -10.41 -13.69 -8.27
C ASN A 110 -10.44 -13.09 -6.85
N LEU A 111 -10.06 -13.88 -5.83
CA LEU A 111 -9.89 -13.42 -4.46
C LEU A 111 -8.79 -12.37 -4.35
N SER A 112 -7.65 -12.59 -5.02
CA SER A 112 -6.56 -11.61 -5.01
C SER A 112 -6.97 -10.27 -5.65
N GLU A 113 -7.78 -10.32 -6.71
CA GLU A 113 -8.35 -9.13 -7.34
C GLU A 113 -9.34 -8.44 -6.40
N LEU A 114 -10.26 -9.21 -5.80
CA LEU A 114 -11.24 -8.68 -4.87
C LEU A 114 -10.60 -8.03 -3.64
N PHE A 115 -9.51 -8.60 -3.14
CA PHE A 115 -8.79 -8.11 -1.97
C PHE A 115 -7.70 -7.09 -2.29
N GLY A 116 -7.39 -6.85 -3.56
CA GLY A 116 -6.29 -5.98 -3.98
C GLY A 116 -4.91 -6.49 -3.53
N CYS A 117 -4.73 -7.80 -3.36
CA CYS A 117 -3.50 -8.40 -2.86
C CYS A 117 -2.74 -9.20 -3.95
N SER A 118 -1.49 -9.57 -3.66
CA SER A 118 -0.67 -10.36 -4.58
C SER A 118 -1.19 -11.78 -4.73
N ALA A 119 -1.55 -12.15 -5.96
CA ALA A 119 -1.94 -13.52 -6.30
C ALA A 119 -0.83 -14.53 -5.99
N ARG A 120 0.45 -14.16 -6.18
CA ARG A 120 1.61 -15.02 -5.88
C ARG A 120 1.75 -15.26 -4.38
N TRP A 121 1.58 -14.21 -3.58
CA TRP A 121 1.57 -14.33 -2.12
C TRP A 121 0.43 -15.22 -1.66
N LEU A 122 -0.78 -14.98 -2.18
CA LEU A 122 -1.95 -15.74 -1.76
C LEU A 122 -1.80 -17.22 -2.12
N LYS A 123 -1.32 -17.54 -3.33
CA LYS A 123 -1.16 -18.92 -3.83
C LYS A 123 0.03 -19.67 -3.23
N PHE A 124 1.16 -19.00 -3.03
CA PHE A 124 2.45 -19.66 -2.79
C PHE A 124 3.18 -19.15 -1.54
N GLY A 125 2.65 -18.12 -0.87
CA GLY A 125 3.31 -17.50 0.28
C GLY A 125 4.56 -16.69 -0.09
N GLU A 126 4.73 -16.33 -1.36
CA GLU A 126 5.86 -15.55 -1.82
C GLU A 126 5.68 -14.04 -1.53
N GLN A 127 6.75 -13.36 -1.15
CA GLN A 127 6.74 -11.91 -0.88
C GLN A 127 5.77 -11.52 0.25
N ALA A 128 4.95 -10.48 0.03
CA ALA A 128 4.01 -9.90 0.99
C ALA A 128 2.63 -9.77 0.34
N PRO A 129 1.54 -9.67 1.13
CA PRO A 129 0.17 -9.53 0.58
C PRO A 129 0.02 -8.29 -0.29
N PHE A 130 0.65 -7.18 0.12
CA PHE A 130 0.69 -5.94 -0.64
C PHE A 130 2.17 -5.63 -0.90
N PRO A 131 2.74 -6.15 -2.00
CA PRO A 131 4.13 -5.89 -2.31
C PRO A 131 4.29 -4.47 -2.85
N MET A 132 5.42 -3.85 -2.51
CA MET A 132 5.79 -2.57 -3.10
C MET A 132 6.42 -2.81 -4.48
N ASN A 133 5.86 -2.18 -5.50
CA ASN A 133 6.36 -2.31 -6.87
C ASN A 133 7.70 -1.57 -7.03
N SER A 134 8.53 -2.06 -7.95
CA SER A 134 9.88 -1.55 -8.21
C SER A 134 9.95 -0.56 -9.38
N GLN A 135 8.85 0.09 -9.76
CA GLN A 135 8.87 1.14 -10.79
C GLN A 135 9.59 2.39 -10.27
N ALA A 136 10.92 2.34 -10.30
CA ALA A 136 11.78 3.27 -9.59
C ALA A 136 11.88 4.66 -10.23
N ARG A 137 11.51 4.83 -11.51
CA ARG A 137 11.74 6.10 -12.22
C ARG A 137 10.52 6.53 -13.02
N ILE A 138 9.97 7.67 -12.63
CA ILE A 138 8.78 8.27 -13.25
C ILE A 138 9.11 9.30 -14.33
N ASN A 139 10.35 9.78 -14.39
CA ASN A 139 10.80 10.80 -15.33
C ASN A 139 11.64 10.22 -16.48
N TRP A 140 11.25 9.06 -17.00
CA TRP A 140 12.04 8.36 -18.03
C TRP A 140 12.14 9.15 -19.34
N LYS A 141 11.20 10.08 -19.56
CA LYS A 141 11.13 10.92 -20.76
C LYS A 141 11.50 12.37 -20.49
N GLY A 142 12.14 12.66 -19.36
CA GLY A 142 12.64 14.00 -19.02
C GLY A 142 11.54 14.94 -18.53
N GLY A 143 10.46 14.40 -17.96
CA GLY A 143 9.36 15.17 -17.42
C GLY A 143 8.47 15.76 -18.49
N ASN A 144 7.84 14.91 -19.28
CA ASN A 144 6.91 15.32 -20.33
C ASN A 144 5.57 14.60 -20.25
N ALA A 145 4.66 14.89 -21.19
CA ALA A 145 3.32 14.31 -21.24
C ALA A 145 3.30 12.77 -21.19
N ALA A 146 4.30 12.10 -21.78
CA ALA A 146 4.37 10.63 -21.76
C ALA A 146 4.68 10.06 -20.36
N ASP A 147 5.40 10.81 -19.52
CA ASP A 147 5.62 10.42 -18.11
C ASP A 147 4.31 10.52 -17.31
N VAL A 148 3.48 11.53 -17.61
CA VAL A 148 2.13 11.67 -17.03
C VAL A 148 1.18 10.59 -17.55
N ASP A 149 1.22 10.28 -18.85
CA ASP A 149 0.43 9.20 -19.44
C ASP A 149 0.78 7.84 -18.79
N ALA A 150 2.05 7.61 -18.45
CA ALA A 150 2.47 6.41 -17.72
C ALA A 150 1.88 6.35 -16.30
N LEU A 151 1.82 7.49 -15.58
CA LEU A 151 1.16 7.57 -14.28
C LEU A 151 -0.35 7.32 -14.37
N LEU A 152 -0.99 7.75 -15.46
CA LEU A 152 -2.43 7.59 -15.71
C LEU A 152 -2.80 6.28 -16.42
N ALA A 153 -1.82 5.44 -16.75
CA ALA A 153 -2.06 4.15 -17.40
C ALA A 153 -2.99 3.28 -16.54
N PRO A 154 -3.98 2.60 -17.15
CA PRO A 154 -4.88 1.72 -16.43
C PRO A 154 -4.15 0.51 -15.85
N ASP A 155 -4.80 -0.18 -14.92
CA ASP A 155 -4.29 -1.45 -14.40
C ASP A 155 -4.32 -2.56 -15.46
N SER A 156 -3.83 -3.75 -15.08
CA SER A 156 -3.81 -4.94 -15.96
C SER A 156 -5.19 -5.39 -16.48
N LYS A 157 -6.29 -4.92 -15.87
CA LYS A 157 -7.67 -5.23 -16.23
C LYS A 157 -8.34 -4.09 -17.02
N GLY A 158 -7.62 -2.99 -17.26
CA GLY A 158 -8.14 -1.83 -17.96
C GLY A 158 -8.91 -0.86 -17.07
N ASN A 159 -8.87 -1.03 -15.74
CA ASN A 159 -9.51 -0.08 -14.83
C ASN A 159 -8.73 1.24 -14.85
N PRO A 160 -9.40 2.38 -15.09
CA PRO A 160 -8.73 3.67 -15.12
C PRO A 160 -8.27 4.08 -13.72
N VAL A 161 -7.22 4.90 -13.65
CA VAL A 161 -6.78 5.51 -12.39
C VAL A 161 -7.88 6.41 -11.83
N SER A 162 -8.22 6.23 -10.56
CA SER A 162 -9.19 7.03 -9.82
C SER A 162 -8.50 8.03 -8.90
N TYR A 163 -7.40 7.64 -8.26
CA TYR A 163 -6.58 8.50 -7.40
C TYR A 163 -5.08 8.31 -7.66
N ILE A 164 -4.34 9.40 -7.57
CA ILE A 164 -2.87 9.40 -7.40
C ILE A 164 -2.56 10.09 -6.07
N ARG A 165 -1.92 9.34 -5.16
CA ARG A 165 -1.41 9.88 -3.89
C ARG A 165 0.09 10.04 -4.01
N ILE A 166 0.58 11.27 -3.84
CA ILE A 166 2.01 11.59 -3.86
C ILE A 166 2.47 11.79 -2.43
N ILE A 167 3.31 10.91 -1.92
CA ILE A 167 3.63 10.83 -0.50
C ILE A 167 5.11 11.17 -0.31
N ARG A 168 5.39 12.22 0.47
CA ARG A 168 6.73 12.55 0.94
C ARG A 168 6.98 11.88 2.29
N LEU A 169 8.09 11.17 2.42
CA LEU A 169 8.53 10.70 3.73
C LEU A 169 9.08 11.85 4.56
N SER A 170 8.67 11.91 5.81
CA SER A 170 9.24 12.80 6.81
C SER A 170 10.54 12.21 7.36
N ASN A 171 11.53 12.08 6.50
CA ASN A 171 12.91 11.72 6.81
C ASN A 171 13.88 12.71 6.14
N ASP A 172 15.18 12.57 6.40
CA ASP A 172 16.20 13.52 5.93
C ASP A 172 16.29 13.59 4.40
N ALA A 173 16.03 12.47 3.72
CA ALA A 173 16.03 12.39 2.26
C ALA A 173 14.75 12.92 1.60
N GLY A 174 13.63 13.00 2.33
CA GLY A 174 12.34 13.38 1.76
C GLY A 174 11.88 12.46 0.63
N ASN A 175 12.05 11.14 0.78
CA ASN A 175 11.77 10.18 -0.30
C ASN A 175 10.32 10.30 -0.80
N ILE A 176 10.13 10.17 -2.12
CA ILE A 176 8.81 10.22 -2.74
C ILE A 176 8.30 8.81 -3.06
N LEU A 177 7.10 8.52 -2.57
CA LEU A 177 6.30 7.36 -2.91
C LEU A 177 5.08 7.79 -3.71
N ILE A 178 4.65 6.92 -4.61
CA ILE A 178 3.42 7.12 -5.36
C ILE A 178 2.53 5.92 -5.14
N LEU A 179 1.28 6.20 -4.80
CA LEU A 179 0.20 5.22 -4.71
C LEU A 179 -0.85 5.57 -5.77
N ARG A 180 -1.10 4.66 -6.70
CA ARG A 180 -2.21 4.74 -7.65
C ARG A 180 -3.34 3.83 -7.20
N GLU A 181 -4.54 4.39 -7.17
CA GLU A 181 -5.79 3.66 -6.97
C GLU A 181 -6.53 3.59 -8.29
N PHE A 182 -7.19 2.47 -8.55
CA PHE A 182 -7.95 2.27 -9.77
C PHE A 182 -9.45 2.26 -9.46
N LYS A 183 -10.25 2.60 -10.47
CA LYS A 183 -11.70 2.67 -10.31
C LYS A 183 -12.28 1.27 -10.10
N ASP A 184 -13.27 1.17 -9.21
CA ASP A 184 -14.06 -0.04 -8.96
C ASP A 184 -13.27 -1.29 -8.51
N THR A 185 -12.05 -1.10 -7.98
CA THR A 185 -11.21 -2.18 -7.44
C THR A 185 -10.45 -1.74 -6.18
N LEU A 186 -9.97 -2.72 -5.41
CA LEU A 186 -9.03 -2.50 -4.31
C LEU A 186 -7.57 -2.67 -4.73
N THR A 187 -7.31 -3.12 -5.96
CA THR A 187 -5.95 -3.18 -6.50
C THR A 187 -5.32 -1.79 -6.48
N THR A 188 -4.05 -1.74 -6.08
CA THR A 188 -3.26 -0.50 -6.05
C THR A 188 -1.87 -0.75 -6.57
N ASP A 189 -1.27 0.27 -7.20
CA ASP A 189 0.16 0.29 -7.48
C ASP A 189 0.85 1.23 -6.50
N PHE A 190 1.68 0.67 -5.62
CA PHE A 190 2.44 1.42 -4.62
C PHE A 190 3.93 1.23 -4.82
N PHE A 191 4.70 2.30 -5.02
CA PHE A 191 6.11 2.20 -5.35
C PHE A 191 6.94 3.40 -4.86
N TYR A 192 8.24 3.15 -4.71
CA TYR A 192 9.25 4.19 -4.47
C TYR A 192 9.66 4.81 -5.79
N THR A 193 9.88 6.11 -5.77
CA THR A 193 10.65 6.79 -6.80
C THR A 193 12.12 6.87 -6.37
N ASN A 194 12.99 7.19 -7.32
CA ASN A 194 14.37 7.60 -7.07
C ASN A 194 14.50 9.07 -6.59
N LEU A 195 13.38 9.73 -6.28
CA LEU A 195 13.34 11.17 -6.00
C LEU A 195 13.41 11.44 -4.49
N HIS A 196 14.25 12.41 -4.13
CA HIS A 196 14.53 12.83 -2.77
C HIS A 196 14.25 14.34 -2.68
N LEU A 197 13.23 14.78 -1.95
CA LEU A 197 12.97 16.20 -1.71
C LEU A 197 13.81 16.73 -0.54
N SER A 198 15.13 16.75 -0.74
CA SER A 198 16.13 17.30 0.18
C SER A 198 17.36 17.84 -0.55
N GLU A 199 18.23 18.54 0.18
CA GLU A 199 19.52 19.03 -0.32
C GLU A 199 20.57 17.92 -0.50
N GLU A 200 20.30 16.68 -0.06
CA GLU A 200 21.20 15.53 -0.19
C GLU A 200 21.17 14.92 -1.60
N ILE A 201 21.31 15.76 -2.62
CA ILE A 201 21.20 15.37 -4.02
C ILE A 201 22.42 15.79 -4.83
N GLY A 202 22.94 14.86 -5.63
CA GLY A 202 23.91 15.16 -6.67
C GLY A 202 23.27 15.82 -7.90
N ASN A 203 24.09 16.21 -8.88
CA ASN A 203 23.59 16.89 -10.08
C ASN A 203 22.54 16.08 -10.86
N GLY A 204 22.68 14.74 -10.91
CA GLY A 204 21.70 13.86 -11.54
C GLY A 204 20.34 13.89 -10.82
N GLY A 205 20.34 13.75 -9.49
CA GLY A 205 19.12 13.82 -8.68
C GLY A 205 18.42 15.19 -8.77
N PHE A 206 19.20 16.28 -8.86
CA PHE A 206 18.65 17.61 -9.08
C PHE A 206 17.89 17.73 -10.42
N HIS A 207 18.43 17.17 -11.51
CA HIS A 207 17.73 17.16 -12.79
C HIS A 207 16.49 16.25 -12.75
N ASP A 208 16.57 15.11 -12.05
CA ASP A 208 15.41 14.24 -11.87
C ASP A 208 14.27 14.94 -11.11
N LEU A 209 14.59 15.75 -10.09
CA LEU A 209 13.61 16.58 -9.40
C LEU A 209 13.06 17.70 -10.27
N ALA A 210 13.90 18.35 -11.07
CA ALA A 210 13.45 19.39 -12.00
C ALA A 210 12.45 18.81 -13.01
N ASP A 211 12.74 17.64 -13.57
CA ASP A 211 11.81 16.91 -14.44
C ASP A 211 10.53 16.52 -13.70
N PHE A 212 10.64 16.08 -12.44
CA PHE A 212 9.47 15.77 -11.62
C PHE A 212 8.56 16.98 -11.40
N LEU A 213 9.09 18.19 -11.16
CA LEU A 213 8.27 19.39 -11.06
C LEU A 213 7.49 19.68 -12.35
N VAL A 214 8.09 19.41 -13.52
CA VAL A 214 7.39 19.51 -14.81
C VAL A 214 6.30 18.44 -14.95
N ILE A 215 6.55 17.22 -14.45
CA ILE A 215 5.53 16.16 -14.38
C ILE A 215 4.36 16.61 -13.51
N LEU A 216 4.62 17.20 -12.33
CA LEU A 216 3.56 17.68 -11.44
C LEU A 216 2.71 18.77 -12.09
N GLN A 217 3.34 19.71 -12.79
CA GLN A 217 2.66 20.75 -13.54
C GLN A 217 1.76 20.17 -14.65
N GLU A 218 2.28 19.25 -15.47
CA GLU A 218 1.49 18.61 -16.53
C GLU A 218 0.39 17.70 -15.96
N LEU A 219 0.68 17.01 -14.85
CA LEU A 219 -0.32 16.23 -14.12
C LEU A 219 -1.44 17.12 -13.59
N TYR A 220 -1.12 18.32 -13.12
CA TYR A 220 -2.11 19.30 -12.66
C TYR A 220 -3.04 19.74 -13.81
N SER A 221 -2.49 20.03 -15.00
CA SER A 221 -3.28 20.32 -16.21
C SER A 221 -4.25 19.19 -16.57
N ARG A 222 -3.80 17.92 -16.48
CA ARG A 222 -4.64 16.73 -16.71
C ARG A 222 -5.68 16.54 -15.61
N TYR A 223 -5.32 16.83 -14.36
CA TYR A 223 -6.17 16.69 -13.19
C TYR A 223 -7.37 17.65 -13.25
N ILE A 224 -7.18 18.92 -13.59
CA ILE A 224 -8.28 19.91 -13.62
C ILE A 224 -9.34 19.54 -14.67
N LYS A 225 -8.94 18.90 -15.76
CA LYS A 225 -9.83 18.43 -16.84
C LYS A 225 -10.31 17.00 -16.65
N GLY A 226 -9.74 16.28 -15.70
CA GLY A 226 -9.79 14.83 -15.60
C GLY A 226 -10.92 14.31 -14.73
N GLY A 227 -11.23 13.03 -14.89
CA GLY A 227 -12.14 12.27 -14.02
C GLY A 227 -11.44 11.55 -12.87
N PHE A 228 -10.25 12.01 -12.46
CA PHE A 228 -9.42 11.41 -11.41
C PHE A 228 -9.00 12.47 -10.39
N SER A 229 -8.57 12.02 -9.21
CA SER A 229 -8.12 12.91 -8.13
C SER A 229 -6.64 12.77 -7.86
N VAL A 230 -5.97 13.86 -7.48
CA VAL A 230 -4.58 13.84 -7.04
C VAL A 230 -4.49 14.55 -5.70
N LYS A 231 -3.74 13.97 -4.77
CA LYS A 231 -3.49 14.55 -3.44
C LYS A 231 -2.07 14.26 -3.00
N SER A 232 -1.50 15.16 -2.20
CA SER A 232 -0.20 14.93 -1.57
C SER A 232 -0.29 14.71 -0.07
N TYR A 233 0.68 13.98 0.45
CA TYR A 233 0.76 13.62 1.85
C TYR A 233 2.19 13.70 2.37
N ASN A 234 2.31 13.90 3.68
CA ASN A 234 3.50 13.60 4.45
C ASN A 234 3.27 12.32 5.26
N LEU A 235 4.24 11.42 5.29
CA LEU A 235 4.19 10.16 6.03
C LEU A 235 5.47 9.98 6.84
N ARG A 236 5.36 9.65 8.13
CA ARG A 236 6.56 9.33 8.93
C ARG A 236 7.11 7.97 8.52
N GLU A 237 8.43 7.84 8.45
CA GLU A 237 9.07 6.58 8.05
C GLU A 237 8.75 5.42 9.02
N ASN A 238 8.57 5.72 10.31
CA ASN A 238 8.13 4.74 11.29
C ASN A 238 6.72 4.20 11.00
N ASP A 239 5.79 5.05 10.55
CA ASP A 239 4.43 4.63 10.22
C ASP A 239 4.42 3.74 8.97
N LEU A 240 5.26 4.07 7.97
CA LEU A 240 5.48 3.22 6.80
C LEU A 240 6.02 1.84 7.21
N THR A 241 7.02 1.81 8.09
CA THR A 241 7.63 0.56 8.53
C THR A 241 6.65 -0.29 9.33
N TYR A 242 6.06 0.30 10.38
CA TYR A 242 5.16 -0.39 11.29
C TYR A 242 3.88 -0.88 10.60
N HIS A 243 3.20 -0.02 9.83
CA HIS A 243 1.93 -0.39 9.23
C HIS A 243 2.08 -1.22 7.96
N TYR A 244 3.04 -0.89 7.09
CA TYR A 244 3.10 -1.50 5.77
C TYR A 244 4.16 -2.59 5.67
N ARG A 245 5.42 -2.29 6.01
CA ARG A 245 6.52 -3.26 5.85
C ARG A 245 6.38 -4.45 6.80
N GLU A 246 6.09 -4.19 8.07
CA GLU A 246 5.96 -5.21 9.12
C GLU A 246 4.51 -5.63 9.36
N GLY A 247 3.60 -4.65 9.41
CA GLY A 247 2.18 -4.90 9.67
C GLY A 247 1.42 -5.51 8.49
N HIS A 248 2.01 -5.49 7.29
CA HIS A 248 1.41 -6.00 6.06
C HIS A 248 0.01 -5.44 5.79
N TYR A 249 -0.26 -4.20 6.22
CA TYR A 249 -1.52 -3.54 5.91
C TYR A 249 -1.58 -3.09 4.45
N HIS A 250 -2.81 -3.01 3.94
CA HIS A 250 -3.08 -2.47 2.61
C HIS A 250 -2.58 -1.01 2.52
N PRO A 251 -1.99 -0.54 1.39
CA PRO A 251 -1.47 0.83 1.26
C PRO A 251 -2.47 1.93 1.65
N LEU A 252 -3.75 1.76 1.28
CA LEU A 252 -4.84 2.65 1.68
C LEU A 252 -5.02 2.82 3.21
N TYR A 253 -4.55 1.87 4.01
CA TYR A 253 -4.53 2.00 5.46
C TYR A 253 -3.59 3.12 5.89
N LEU A 254 -2.41 3.24 5.25
CA LEU A 254 -1.47 4.34 5.48
C LEU A 254 -2.13 5.69 5.21
N ILE A 255 -2.89 5.79 4.11
CA ILE A 255 -3.58 7.04 3.76
C ILE A 255 -4.59 7.45 4.84
N LYS A 256 -5.33 6.50 5.40
CA LYS A 256 -6.36 6.78 6.42
C LYS A 256 -5.79 7.06 7.81
N HIS A 257 -4.65 6.47 8.17
CA HIS A 257 -4.20 6.42 9.56
C HIS A 257 -2.78 6.95 9.81
N GLY A 258 -1.91 6.99 8.80
CA GLY A 258 -0.51 7.43 8.95
C GLY A 258 -0.15 8.69 8.17
N CYS A 259 -0.93 9.06 7.15
CA CYS A 259 -0.63 10.19 6.28
C CYS A 259 -1.29 11.48 6.77
N GLN A 260 -0.55 12.57 6.69
CA GLN A 260 -1.08 13.93 6.84
C GLN A 260 -1.20 14.57 5.46
N GLU A 261 -2.40 15.00 5.08
CA GLU A 261 -2.62 15.69 3.79
C GLU A 261 -1.82 16.98 3.71
N SER A 262 -1.27 17.25 2.53
CA SER A 262 -0.50 18.44 2.20
C SER A 262 -0.88 18.94 0.81
N VAL A 263 -0.57 20.20 0.56
CA VAL A 263 -0.86 20.91 -0.69
C VAL A 263 0.41 21.16 -1.52
N TRP A 264 1.50 20.46 -1.19
CA TRP A 264 2.79 20.74 -1.81
C TRP A 264 2.80 20.35 -3.28
N TRP A 265 2.12 19.27 -3.69
CA TRP A 265 2.17 18.86 -5.09
C TRP A 265 1.45 19.85 -6.03
N GLU A 266 0.39 20.52 -5.57
CA GLU A 266 -0.29 21.58 -6.35
C GLU A 266 0.59 22.82 -6.49
N ASP A 267 1.29 23.19 -5.42
CA ASP A 267 1.89 24.52 -5.32
C ASP A 267 3.40 24.56 -5.58
N ILE A 268 4.12 23.43 -5.44
CA ILE A 268 5.60 23.40 -5.44
C ILE A 268 6.23 23.88 -6.75
N TRP A 269 5.52 23.75 -7.87
CA TRP A 269 5.97 24.21 -9.19
C TRP A 269 5.38 25.58 -9.56
N HIS A 270 4.52 26.16 -8.73
CA HIS A 270 3.76 27.37 -9.03
C HIS A 270 4.39 28.61 -8.39
N ALA A 271 5.06 29.44 -9.20
CA ALA A 271 5.84 30.59 -8.72
C ALA A 271 5.05 31.55 -7.80
N GLU A 272 3.84 31.97 -8.20
CA GLU A 272 3.04 32.89 -7.36
C GLU A 272 2.61 32.27 -6.01
N MET A 273 2.33 30.96 -5.98
CA MET A 273 1.97 30.28 -4.73
C MET A 273 3.16 30.26 -3.77
N LEU A 274 4.37 30.05 -4.31
CA LEU A 274 5.60 30.15 -3.53
C LEU A 274 5.82 31.57 -3.00
N GLU A 275 5.66 32.61 -3.82
CA GLU A 275 5.81 33.99 -3.36
C GLU A 275 4.88 34.33 -2.18
N ARG A 276 3.62 33.88 -2.25
CA ARG A 276 2.64 34.06 -1.17
C ARG A 276 3.03 33.29 0.11
N ARG A 277 3.65 32.11 -0.04
CA ARG A 277 4.06 31.24 1.08
C ARG A 277 5.37 31.66 1.73
N GLY A 278 6.35 32.07 0.94
CA GLY A 278 7.71 32.40 1.38
C GLY A 278 7.78 33.51 2.43
N GLN A 279 6.73 34.33 2.54
CA GLN A 279 6.55 35.34 3.60
C GLN A 279 6.51 34.75 5.03
N LYS A 280 6.37 33.41 5.18
CA LYS A 280 6.30 32.70 6.47
C LYS A 280 7.57 31.93 6.84
N GLY A 281 8.68 32.12 6.12
CA GLY A 281 9.99 31.52 6.48
C GLY A 281 10.25 30.09 5.99
N GLY A 282 9.35 29.54 5.16
CA GLY A 282 9.44 28.22 4.50
C GLY A 282 8.20 28.00 3.61
N TYR A 283 8.23 27.01 2.71
CA TYR A 283 7.12 26.80 1.76
C TYR A 283 6.09 25.75 2.24
N PHE A 284 6.55 24.55 2.58
CA PHE A 284 5.75 23.35 2.84
C PHE A 284 6.31 22.48 3.98
N TRP A 285 7.64 22.35 4.08
CA TRP A 285 8.31 21.63 5.17
C TRP A 285 9.58 22.35 5.62
N GLU A 286 10.12 21.96 6.77
CA GLU A 286 11.31 22.59 7.32
C GLU A 286 12.53 22.39 6.41
N GLY A 287 13.23 23.48 6.08
CA GLY A 287 14.45 23.45 5.27
C GLY A 287 14.23 23.35 3.75
N ASP A 288 13.00 23.53 3.27
CA ASP A 288 12.67 23.35 1.85
C ASP A 288 13.04 24.50 0.92
N SER A 289 13.16 25.72 1.45
CA SER A 289 13.31 26.94 0.64
C SER A 289 14.49 26.90 -0.31
N ALA A 290 15.67 26.49 0.16
CA ALA A 290 16.89 26.50 -0.65
C ALA A 290 16.78 25.59 -1.88
N LEU A 291 16.21 24.39 -1.70
CA LEU A 291 16.00 23.42 -2.77
C LEU A 291 14.99 23.95 -3.79
N ILE A 292 13.84 24.40 -3.29
CA ILE A 292 12.74 24.87 -4.13
C ILE A 292 13.17 26.10 -4.92
N ASP A 293 13.85 27.07 -4.31
CA ASP A 293 14.37 28.26 -5.00
C ASP A 293 15.37 27.91 -6.11
N ARG A 294 16.25 26.93 -5.86
CA ARG A 294 17.20 26.44 -6.87
C ARG A 294 16.50 25.76 -8.03
N LEU A 295 15.51 24.91 -7.76
CA LEU A 295 14.71 24.23 -8.78
C LEU A 295 13.94 25.25 -9.64
N HIS A 296 13.29 26.22 -8.99
CA HIS A 296 12.56 27.28 -9.69
C HIS A 296 13.44 28.15 -10.56
N ARG A 297 14.61 28.57 -10.03
CA ARG A 297 15.59 29.32 -10.82
C ARG A 297 16.03 28.55 -12.05
N HIS A 298 16.37 27.27 -11.89
CA HIS A 298 16.77 26.40 -13.00
C HIS A 298 15.66 26.24 -14.05
N LEU A 299 14.43 25.94 -13.61
CA LEU A 299 13.31 25.71 -14.53
C LEU A 299 12.89 27.01 -15.25
N SER A 300 12.99 28.16 -14.57
CA SER A 300 12.73 29.48 -15.17
C SER A 300 13.78 29.86 -16.21
N GLU A 301 15.08 29.69 -15.90
CA GLU A 301 16.18 29.90 -16.86
C GLU A 301 16.04 29.03 -18.10
N LYS A 302 15.51 27.81 -17.94
CA LYS A 302 15.27 26.85 -19.02
C LYS A 302 13.90 27.01 -19.69
N LYS A 303 13.05 27.95 -19.23
CA LYS A 303 11.67 28.16 -19.72
C LYS A 303 10.82 26.88 -19.71
N ARG A 304 10.90 26.11 -18.63
CA ARG A 304 10.18 24.83 -18.46
C ARG A 304 8.94 24.92 -17.59
N LEU A 305 8.77 26.04 -16.87
CA LEU A 305 7.54 26.32 -16.14
C LEU A 305 6.55 27.00 -17.07
N LYS A 306 5.30 26.53 -17.05
CA LYS A 306 4.17 27.18 -17.72
C LYS A 306 3.75 28.41 -16.92
N SER A 307 3.31 29.45 -17.62
CA SER A 307 2.68 30.60 -16.98
C SER A 307 1.26 30.28 -16.49
N ILE A 308 0.71 31.12 -15.62
CA ILE A 308 -0.69 31.00 -15.18
C ILE A 308 -1.65 31.12 -16.36
N ASP A 309 -1.39 32.08 -17.25
CA ASP A 309 -2.22 32.28 -18.43
C ASP A 309 -2.26 31.02 -19.30
N GLU A 310 -1.13 30.33 -19.47
CA GLU A 310 -1.08 29.04 -20.20
C GLU A 310 -1.90 27.95 -19.51
N LEU A 311 -1.87 27.88 -18.17
CA LEU A 311 -2.64 26.92 -17.40
C LEU A 311 -4.14 27.25 -17.38
N GLU A 312 -4.51 28.53 -17.35
CA GLU A 312 -5.90 29.01 -17.41
C GLU A 312 -6.50 28.88 -18.81
N ILE A 313 -5.73 29.15 -19.87
CA ILE A 313 -6.10 28.85 -21.27
C ILE A 313 -6.36 27.36 -21.41
N GLU A 314 -5.46 26.54 -20.83
CA GLU A 314 -5.67 25.11 -20.76
C GLU A 314 -6.99 24.80 -20.02
N GLN A 315 -7.26 25.36 -18.83
CA GLN A 315 -8.52 25.16 -18.10
C GLN A 315 -9.77 25.52 -18.92
N LEU A 316 -9.71 26.59 -19.72
CA LEU A 316 -10.82 27.08 -20.56
C LEU A 316 -10.99 26.29 -21.86
N GLY A 317 -10.05 25.40 -22.22
CA GLY A 317 -10.10 24.59 -23.44
C GLY A 317 -9.98 25.41 -24.73
N LEU A 318 -9.38 26.59 -24.65
CA LEU A 318 -9.12 27.45 -25.80
C LEU A 318 -7.79 27.05 -26.45
N PRO A 319 -7.69 26.93 -27.79
CA PRO A 319 -6.43 26.63 -28.46
C PRO A 319 -5.46 27.83 -28.37
N ASP A 320 -4.17 27.52 -28.23
CA ASP A 320 -3.04 28.47 -28.34
C ASP A 320 -3.08 29.30 -29.63
#